data_AF-A0A1I0PGS6-F1
#
_entry.id   AF-A0A1I0PGS6-F1
#
_cell.length_a   1.000
_cell.length_b   1.000
_cell.length_c   1.000
_cell.angle_alpha   90.00
_cell.angle_beta   90.00
_cell.angle_gamma   90.00
#
_symmetry.space_group_name_H-M   'P 1'
#
loop_
_entity.id
_entity.type
_entity.pdbx_description
1 polymer ?
#
loop_
_entity_poly.entity_id
_entity_poly.type
_entity_poly.pdbx_seq_one_letter_code
_entity_poly.pdbx_strand_id
1 'polypeptide(L)' 'MVQRDIADRWRSRLADFVSTIDRYDCLLGAIPLAFLIALCVATLFDLSFETAVLGGVAIALPALLDGLFFRPPGLQSA' A
#
# COMPACT_ATOMS: atom_id res chain seq x y z
N MET A 1 -17.78 27.41 -17.12
CA MET A 1 -18.59 26.20 -16.85
C MET A 1 -17.84 24.89 -17.12
N VAL A 2 -16.96 24.80 -18.13
CA VAL A 2 -16.18 23.58 -18.49
C VAL A 2 -15.25 23.03 -17.39
N GLN A 3 -14.63 23.88 -16.57
CA GLN A 3 -13.64 23.44 -15.56
C GLN A 3 -14.23 22.64 -14.39
N ARG A 4 -15.50 22.89 -14.03
CA ARG A 4 -16.21 22.11 -12.98
C ARG A 4 -16.50 20.69 -13.45
N ASP A 5 -16.92 20.57 -14.71
CA ASP A 5 -17.25 19.29 -15.35
C ASP A 5 -16.05 18.34 -15.44
N ILE A 6 -14.83 18.89 -15.59
CA ILE A 6 -13.58 18.11 -15.57
C ILE A 6 -13.28 17.62 -14.14
N ALA A 7 -13.39 18.49 -13.13
CA ALA A 7 -13.11 18.12 -11.75
C ALA A 7 -14.09 17.07 -11.21
N ASP A 8 -15.37 17.21 -11.53
CA ASP A 8 -16.42 16.29 -11.12
C ASP A 8 -16.21 14.92 -11.78
N ARG A 9 -15.83 14.89 -13.05
CA ARG A 9 -15.46 13.66 -13.77
C ARG A 9 -14.28 12.93 -13.13
N TRP A 10 -13.23 13.65 -12.72
CA TRP A 10 -12.09 13.04 -12.03
C TRP A 10 -12.47 12.51 -10.65
N ARG A 11 -13.33 13.23 -9.92
CA ARG A 11 -13.84 12.75 -8.62
C ARG A 11 -14.64 11.46 -8.76
N SER A 12 -15.56 11.37 -9.73
CA SER A 12 -16.32 10.14 -9.97
C SER A 12 -15.40 8.97 -10.31
N ARG A 13 -14.41 9.18 -11.20
CA ARG A 13 -13.43 8.13 -11.55
C ARG A 13 -12.58 7.67 -10.37
N LEU A 14 -12.15 8.60 -9.52
CA LEU A 14 -11.41 8.24 -8.30
C LEU A 14 -12.31 7.49 -7.31
N ALA A 15 -13.56 7.89 -7.17
CA ALA A 15 -14.52 7.19 -6.33
C ALA A 15 -14.78 5.76 -6.83
N ASP A 16 -14.97 5.59 -8.15
CA ASP A 16 -15.13 4.28 -8.78
C ASP A 16 -13.88 3.42 -8.59
N PHE A 17 -12.69 3.98 -8.81
CA PHE A 17 -11.43 3.28 -8.59
C PHE A 17 -11.24 2.85 -7.13
N VAL A 18 -11.47 3.75 -6.17
CA VAL A 18 -11.39 3.43 -4.74
C VAL A 18 -12.41 2.38 -4.35
N SER A 19 -13.59 2.35 -4.99
CA SER A 19 -14.60 1.32 -4.73
C SER A 19 -14.17 -0.08 -5.20
N THR A 20 -13.24 -0.16 -6.15
CA THR A 20 -12.66 -1.43 -6.63
C THR A 20 -11.44 -1.89 -5.85
N ILE A 21 -10.91 -1.07 -4.92
CA ILE A 21 -9.74 -1.45 -4.11
C ILE A 21 -10.18 -2.44 -3.04
N ASP A 22 -9.65 -3.65 -3.12
CA ASP A 22 -9.84 -4.67 -2.11
C ASP A 22 -8.76 -4.62 -1.03
N ARG A 23 -9.01 -5.31 0.08
CA ARG A 23 -8.04 -5.44 1.17
C ARG A 23 -6.68 -5.93 0.68
N TYR A 24 -6.65 -6.85 -0.29
CA TYR A 24 -5.42 -7.39 -0.83
C TYR A 24 -4.61 -6.37 -1.62
N ASP A 25 -5.26 -5.44 -2.33
CA ASP A 25 -4.60 -4.34 -3.03
C ASP A 25 -3.95 -3.38 -2.02
N CYS A 26 -4.64 -3.10 -0.92
CA CYS A 26 -4.09 -2.33 0.20
C CYS A 26 -2.88 -3.02 0.84
N LEU A 27 -2.94 -4.34 1.10
CA LEU A 27 -1.81 -5.10 1.62
C LEU A 27 -0.62 -5.06 0.65
N LEU A 28 -0.89 -5.26 -0.64
CA LEU A 28 0.15 -5.28 -1.67
C LEU A 28 0.81 -3.90 -1.83
N GLY A 29 0.02 -2.82 -1.75
CA GLY A 29 0.51 -1.45 -1.78
C GLY A 29 1.26 -1.02 -0.51
N ALA A 30 0.90 -1.60 0.65
CA ALA A 30 1.57 -1.30 1.92
C ALA A 30 3.03 -1.78 1.96
N ILE A 31 3.36 -2.87 1.28
CA ILE A 31 4.73 -3.43 1.23
C ILE A 31 5.73 -2.44 0.63
N PRO A 32 5.60 -1.97 -0.63
CA PRO A 32 6.54 -1.00 -1.19
C PRO A 32 6.52 0.33 -0.44
N LEU A 33 5.36 0.74 0.09
CA LEU A 33 5.24 1.95 0.91
C LEU A 33 6.07 1.84 2.21
N ALA A 34 6.08 0.68 2.86
CA ALA A 34 6.88 0.44 4.06
C ALA A 34 8.37 0.61 3.80
N PHE A 35 8.88 0.09 2.68
CA PHE A 35 10.28 0.28 2.28
C PHE A 35 10.59 1.73 1.93
N LEU A 36 9.67 2.43 1.26
CA LEU A 36 9.85 3.85 0.92
C LEU A 36 9.91 4.71 2.19
N ILE A 37 9.02 4.47 3.16
CA ILE A 37 9.04 5.14 4.47
C ILE A 37 10.34 4.81 5.22
N ALA A 38 10.73 3.53 5.28
CA ALA A 38 11.95 3.13 5.98
C ALA A 38 13.20 3.76 5.36
N LEU A 39 13.26 3.87 4.03
CA LEU A 39 14.33 4.56 3.33
C LEU A 39 14.31 6.07 3.63
N CYS A 40 13.16 6.72 3.59
CA CYS A 40 13.04 8.13 3.98
C CYS A 40 13.55 8.36 5.41
N VAL A 41 13.13 7.52 6.37
CA VAL A 41 13.62 7.58 7.75
C VAL A 41 15.13 7.40 7.78
N ALA A 42 15.67 6.37 7.14
CA ALA A 42 17.11 6.14 7.10
C ALA A 42 17.88 7.34 6.52
N THR A 43 17.38 7.97 5.46
CA THR A 43 18.01 9.17 4.90
C THR A 43 17.94 10.39 5.82
N LEU A 44 16.86 10.55 6.58
CA LEU A 44 16.71 11.67 7.52
C LEU A 44 17.60 11.54 8.76
N PHE A 45 17.93 10.31 9.15
CA PHE A 45 18.74 9.99 10.32
C PHE A 45 20.15 9.49 9.98
N ASP A 46 20.55 9.57 8.71
CA ASP A 46 21.85 9.10 8.19
C ASP A 46 22.18 7.64 8.60
N LEU A 47 21.16 6.78 8.57
CA LEU A 47 21.29 5.35 8.88
C LEU A 47 21.79 4.58 7.66
N SER A 48 22.40 3.42 7.91
CA SER A 48 22.86 2.55 6.83
C SER A 48 21.69 2.00 6.00
N PHE A 49 21.97 1.70 4.74
CA PHE A 49 21.01 1.07 3.84
C PHE A 49 20.49 -0.27 4.39
N GLU A 50 21.36 -1.04 5.05
CA GLU A 50 20.98 -2.29 5.71
C GLU A 50 19.93 -2.08 6.80
N THR A 51 20.08 -1.04 7.63
CA THR A 51 19.07 -0.67 8.64
C THR A 51 17.73 -0.28 7.99
N ALA A 52 17.77 0.44 6.86
CA ALA A 52 16.56 0.79 6.11
C ALA A 52 15.83 -0.45 5.59
N VAL A 53 16.55 -1.41 5.01
CA VAL A 53 15.98 -2.67 4.50
C VAL A 53 15.40 -3.49 5.64
N LEU A 54 16.13 -3.65 6.75
CA LEU A 54 15.64 -4.39 7.93
C LEU A 54 14.38 -3.74 8.52
N GLY A 55 14.34 -2.41 8.60
CA GLY A 55 13.17 -1.66 9.04
C GLY A 55 11.97 -1.87 8.11
N GLY A 56 12.19 -1.80 6.79
CA GLY A 56 11.17 -2.08 5.79
C GLY A 56 10.62 -3.50 5.90
N VAL A 57 11.49 -4.50 6.06
CA VAL A 57 11.11 -5.91 6.27
C VAL A 57 10.28 -6.07 7.54
N ALA A 58 10.70 -5.45 8.66
CA ALA A 58 9.98 -5.56 9.93
C ALA A 58 8.53 -5.04 9.82
N ILE A 59 8.28 -4.03 8.99
CA ILE A 59 6.95 -3.45 8.76
C ILE A 59 6.17 -4.24 7.69
N ALA A 60 6.82 -4.71 6.63
CA ALA A 60 6.17 -5.42 5.52
C ALA A 60 5.81 -6.87 5.87
N LEU A 61 6.58 -7.52 6.75
CA LEU A 61 6.39 -8.92 7.10
C LEU A 61 5.00 -9.23 7.69
N PRO A 62 4.44 -8.44 8.62
CA PRO A 62 3.07 -8.63 9.09
C PRO A 62 2.02 -8.61 7.98
N ALA A 63 2.13 -7.69 7.00
CA ALA A 63 1.22 -7.65 5.86
C ALA A 63 1.33 -8.91 5.00
N LEU A 64 2.55 -9.40 4.79
CA LEU A 64 2.82 -10.65 4.09
C LEU A 64 2.21 -11.85 4.82
N LEU A 65 2.40 -11.94 6.14
CA LEU A 65 1.85 -13.02 6.97
C LEU A 65 0.30 -13.00 6.96
N ASP A 66 -0.28 -11.82 7.10
CA ASP A 66 -1.73 -11.60 7.09
C ASP A 66 -2.36 -12.00 5.73
N GLY A 67 -1.74 -11.55 4.64
CA GLY A 67 -2.20 -11.84 3.28
C GLY A 67 -2.02 -13.30 2.84
N LEU A 68 -0.97 -13.97 3.31
CA LEU A 68 -0.65 -15.34 2.87
C LEU A 68 -1.24 -16.43 3.76
N PHE A 69 -1.32 -16.21 5.08
CA PHE A 69 -1.66 -17.28 6.03
C PHE A 69 -2.97 -17.06 6.79
N PHE A 70 -3.26 -15.83 7.24
CA PHE A 70 -4.43 -15.60 8.09
C PHE A 70 -5.72 -15.44 7.28
N ARG A 71 -5.66 -14.71 6.17
CA ARG A 71 -6.83 -14.47 5.32
C ARG A 71 -6.43 -14.50 3.85
N PRO A 72 -6.01 -15.65 3.31
CA PRO A 72 -5.60 -15.76 1.92
C PRO A 72 -6.76 -15.52 0.95
N PRO A 73 -6.49 -14.94 -0.24
CA PRO A 73 -7.50 -14.77 -1.26
C PRO A 73 -7.94 -16.14 -1.80
N GLY A 74 -9.26 -16.36 -1.95
CA GLY A 74 -9.80 -17.55 -2.62
C GLY A 74 -10.29 -18.70 -1.73
N LEU A 75 -10.22 -18.60 -0.40
CA LEU A 75 -10.81 -19.62 0.50
C LEU A 75 -12.31 -19.42 0.82
N GLN A 76 -12.97 -18.41 0.22
CA GLN A 76 -14.39 -18.12 0.45
C GLN A 76 -15.34 -18.78 -0.57
N SER A 77 -14.81 -19.57 -1.51
CA SER A 77 -15.55 -20.18 -2.61
C SER A 77 -15.49 -21.73 -2.64
N ALA A 78 -15.39 -22.37 -1.47
CA ALA A 78 -15.49 -23.83 -1.31
C ALA A 78 -16.76 -24.20 -0.54
#